data_AF-A0A7K7T887-F1
#
_entry.id   AF-A0A7K7T887-F1
#
_cell.length_a   1.000
_cell.length_b   1.000
_cell.length_c   1.000
_cell.angle_alpha   90.00
_cell.angle_beta   90.00
_cell.angle_gamma   90.00
#
_symmetry.space_group_name_H-M   'P 1'
#
loop_
_entity.id
_entity.type
_entity.pdbx_description
1 polymer ?
#
loop_
_entity_poly.entity_id
_entity_poly.type
_entity_poly.pdbx_seq_one_letter_code
_entity_poly.pdbx_strand_id
1 'polypeptide(L)' 'VSGGSPMGLLRLVGRCALIALVAVLCDAVGLILLLLGIFAPISSWDFFVYLGSLLLAFSLLFWVFWYTFNIEVPSREMDF' A
#
# COMPACT_ATOMS: atom_id res chain seq x y z
N VAL A 1 19.13 25.64 0.94
CA VAL A 1 17.99 25.11 1.73
C VAL A 1 17.22 24.16 0.83
N SER A 2 17.24 22.88 1.19
CA SER A 2 16.70 21.78 0.39
C SER A 2 15.17 21.82 0.44
N GLY A 3 14.54 22.36 -0.60
CA GLY A 3 13.10 22.28 -0.80
C GLY A 3 12.75 20.88 -1.31
N GLY A 4 12.64 19.91 -0.41
CA GLY A 4 12.16 18.56 -0.73
C GLY A 4 10.67 18.61 -1.09
N SER A 5 10.36 18.81 -2.38
CA SER A 5 9.00 18.70 -2.88
C SER A 5 8.58 17.21 -2.85
N PRO A 6 7.55 16.80 -2.09
CA PRO A 6 7.11 15.40 -2.04
C PRO A 6 6.62 14.87 -3.41
N MET A 7 6.33 15.78 -4.36
CA MET A 7 5.93 15.45 -5.73
C MET A 7 7.04 14.90 -6.64
N GLY A 8 8.32 14.98 -6.27
CA GLY A 8 9.41 14.44 -7.09
C GLY A 8 9.50 12.91 -7.05
N LEU A 9 9.29 12.32 -5.87
CA LEU A 9 9.31 10.85 -5.69
C LEU A 9 8.08 10.18 -6.32
N LEU A 10 6.92 10.84 -6.22
CA LEU A 10 5.65 10.36 -6.78
C LEU A 10 5.68 10.20 -8.31
N ARG A 11 6.56 10.93 -9.01
CA ARG A 11 6.74 10.83 -10.47
C ARG A 11 7.51 9.59 -10.92
N LEU A 12 8.27 8.96 -10.02
CA LEU A 12 9.01 7.72 -10.29
C LEU A 12 8.17 6.45 -10.04
N VAL A 13 7.03 6.57 -9.33
CA VAL A 13 6.16 5.46 -8.90
C VAL A 13 5.09 5.08 -9.96
N GLY A 14 5.21 5.60 -11.18
CA GLY A 14 4.30 5.29 -12.29
C GLY A 14 2.98 6.07 -12.26
N ARG A 15 2.18 5.91 -13.32
CA ARG A 15 0.92 6.66 -13.57
C ARG A 15 -0.13 6.57 -12.45
N CYS A 16 0.03 5.65 -11.48
CA CYS A 16 -0.93 5.44 -10.38
C CYS A 16 -0.29 5.50 -8.99
N ALA A 17 0.54 6.52 -8.73
CA ALA A 17 1.15 6.75 -7.41
C ALA A 17 0.15 6.87 -6.25
N LEU A 18 -1.11 7.28 -6.51
CA LEU A 18 -2.17 7.31 -5.51
C LEU A 18 -2.54 5.92 -5.00
N ILE A 19 -2.58 4.90 -5.86
CA ILE A 19 -2.91 3.52 -5.46
C ILE A 19 -1.79 2.96 -4.58
N ALA A 20 -0.53 3.19 -4.96
CA ALA A 20 0.63 2.80 -4.15
C ALA A 20 0.61 3.50 -2.78
N LEU A 21 0.31 4.80 -2.73
CA LEU A 21 0.21 5.53 -1.47
C LEU A 21 -0.88 4.94 -0.56
N VAL A 22 -2.06 4.64 -1.11
CA VAL A 22 -3.15 4.01 -0.36
C VAL A 22 -2.73 2.64 0.15
N ALA A 23 -2.07 1.81 -0.68
CA ALA A 23 -1.58 0.49 -0.28
C ALA A 23 -0.60 0.59 0.90
N VAL A 24 0.39 1.49 0.83
CA VAL A 24 1.38 1.68 1.90
C VAL A 24 0.74 2.22 3.19
N LEU A 25 -0.19 3.17 3.08
CA LEU A 25 -0.93 3.67 4.25
C LEU A 25 -1.77 2.56 4.90
N CYS A 26 -2.44 1.75 4.09
CA CYS A 26 -3.22 0.60 4.54
C CYS A 26 -2.32 -0.42 5.26
N ASP A 27 -1.16 -0.74 4.68
CA ASP A 27 -0.16 -1.64 5.29
C ASP A 27 0.34 -1.13 6.65
N ALA A 28 0.75 0.15 6.72
CA ALA A 28 1.23 0.76 7.95
C ALA A 28 0.15 0.75 9.05
N VAL A 29 -1.09 1.11 8.71
CA VAL A 29 -2.22 1.08 9.66
C VAL A 29 -2.53 -0.35 10.09
N GLY A 30 -2.53 -1.32 9.16
CA GLY A 30 -2.77 -2.73 9.44
C GLY A 30 -1.73 -3.34 10.37
N LEU A 31 -0.44 -3.06 10.15
CA LEU A 31 0.65 -3.46 11.02
C LEU A 31 0.53 -2.83 12.41
N ILE A 32 0.24 -1.53 12.49
CA ILE A 32 0.05 -0.86 13.79
C ILE A 32 -1.10 -1.51 14.56
N LEU A 33 -2.24 -1.75 13.92
CA LEU A 33 -3.40 -2.39 14.56
C LEU A 33 -3.10 -3.83 15.00
N LEU A 34 -2.38 -4.62 14.19
CA LEU A 34 -1.96 -5.97 14.58
C LEU A 34 -1.00 -5.94 15.77
N LEU A 35 0.00 -5.07 15.75
CA LEU A 35 0.95 -4.91 16.85
C LEU A 35 0.23 -4.45 18.12
N LEU A 36 -0.67 -3.48 18.01
CA LEU A 36 -1.50 -3.03 19.13
C LEU A 36 -2.44 -4.13 19.63
N GLY A 37 -2.89 -5.00 18.72
CA GLY A 37 -3.70 -6.20 18.97
C GLY A 37 -2.96 -7.35 19.65
N ILE A 38 -1.63 -7.39 19.55
CA ILE A 38 -0.77 -8.43 20.15
C ILE A 38 -0.06 -7.95 21.42
N PHE A 39 0.34 -6.68 21.49
CA PHE A 39 1.21 -6.13 22.54
C PHE A 39 0.55 -5.24 23.61
N ALA A 40 -0.64 -4.67 23.39
CA ALA A 40 -1.38 -3.93 24.42
C ALA A 40 -1.86 -4.84 25.59
N PRO A 41 -2.78 -4.42 26.46
CA PRO A 41 -3.59 -5.34 27.27
C PRO A 41 -5.04 -4.86 27.29
N ILE A 42 -5.63 -4.68 26.11
CA ILE A 42 -6.97 -4.09 25.93
C ILE A 42 -8.07 -5.16 25.88
N SER A 43 -9.17 -5.07 26.61
CA SER A 43 -10.21 -6.12 26.63
C SER A 43 -10.80 -6.53 25.25
N SER A 44 -10.56 -5.75 24.18
CA SER A 44 -11.05 -5.99 22.80
C SER A 44 -9.93 -6.27 21.80
N TRP A 45 -8.85 -6.92 22.22
CA TRP A 45 -7.72 -7.30 21.37
C TRP A 45 -8.10 -8.01 20.07
N ASP A 46 -9.08 -8.92 20.15
CA ASP A 46 -9.52 -9.72 19.01
C ASP A 46 -9.95 -8.81 17.85
N PHE A 47 -10.65 -7.72 18.16
CA PHE A 47 -11.08 -6.77 17.15
C PHE A 47 -9.90 -6.08 16.44
N PHE A 48 -8.86 -5.69 17.18
CA PHE A 48 -7.66 -5.07 16.60
C PHE A 48 -6.88 -6.03 15.71
N VAL A 49 -6.74 -7.29 16.14
CA VAL A 49 -6.07 -8.34 15.35
C VAL A 49 -6.84 -8.65 14.07
N TYR A 50 -8.17 -8.84 14.17
CA TYR A 50 -9.00 -9.09 12.99
C TYR A 50 -9.01 -7.89 12.04
N LEU A 51 -9.21 -6.67 12.55
CA LEU A 51 -9.21 -5.45 11.73
C LEU A 51 -7.86 -5.23 11.04
N GLY A 52 -6.75 -5.42 11.76
CA GLY A 52 -5.41 -5.26 11.22
C GLY A 52 -5.08 -6.31 10.15
N SER A 53 -5.41 -7.58 10.38
CA SER A 53 -5.24 -8.64 9.38
C SER A 53 -6.09 -8.43 8.12
N LEU A 54 -7.33 -7.94 8.29
CA LEU A 54 -8.22 -7.59 7.19
C LEU A 54 -7.63 -6.44 6.37
N LEU A 55 -7.09 -5.41 7.03
CA LEU A 55 -6.42 -4.28 6.38
C LEU A 55 -5.20 -4.73 5.57
N LEU A 56 -4.36 -5.61 6.11
CA LEU A 56 -3.23 -6.19 5.38
C LEU A 56 -3.69 -6.98 4.14
N ALA A 57 -4.76 -7.78 4.26
CA ALA A 57 -5.31 -8.50 3.13
C ALA A 57 -5.82 -7.55 2.04
N PHE A 58 -6.51 -6.46 2.42
CA PHE A 58 -6.92 -5.42 1.47
C PHE A 58 -5.72 -4.71 0.83
N SER A 59 -4.65 -4.45 1.58
CA SER A 59 -3.42 -3.85 1.04
C SER A 59 -2.80 -4.68 -0.10
N LEU A 60 -2.77 -6.01 0.04
CA LEU A 60 -2.30 -6.91 -1.02
C LEU A 60 -3.12 -6.75 -2.32
N LEU A 61 -4.43 -6.52 -2.19
CA LEU A 61 -5.30 -6.27 -3.34
C LEU A 61 -4.90 -4.96 -4.07
N PHE A 62 -4.63 -3.88 -3.32
CA PHE A 62 -4.17 -2.61 -3.88
C PHE A 62 -2.79 -2.73 -4.53
N TRP A 63 -1.90 -3.54 -3.97
CA TRP A 63 -0.61 -3.85 -4.58
C TRP A 63 -0.76 -4.56 -5.93
N VAL A 64 -1.64 -5.56 -6.02
CA VAL A 64 -1.93 -6.27 -7.28
C VAL A 64 -2.52 -5.33 -8.33
N PHE A 65 -3.45 -4.45 -7.93
CA PHE A 65 -4.00 -3.44 -8.83
C PHE A 65 -2.94 -2.44 -9.29
N TRP A 66 -2.11 -1.93 -8.37
CA TRP A 66 -1.02 -1.03 -8.73
C TRP A 66 -0.05 -1.70 -9.71
N TYR A 67 0.36 -2.95 -9.48
CA TYR A 67 1.20 -3.71 -10.42
C TYR A 67 0.53 -3.87 -11.79
N THR A 68 -0.75 -4.24 -11.83
CA THR A 68 -1.51 -4.40 -13.09
C THR A 68 -1.55 -3.09 -13.89
N PHE A 69 -1.78 -1.96 -13.23
CA PHE A 69 -1.80 -0.64 -13.87
C PHE A 69 -0.42 -0.05 -14.15
N ASN A 70 0.63 -0.51 -13.44
CA ASN A 70 2.01 -0.07 -13.64
C ASN A 70 2.75 -0.90 -14.70
N ILE A 71 2.24 -2.07 -15.08
CA ILE A 71 2.75 -2.85 -16.22
C ILE A 71 2.37 -2.12 -17.51
N GLU A 72 3.26 -1.22 -17.93
CA GLU A 72 3.24 -0.59 -19.24
C GLU A 72 3.70 -1.65 -20.25
N VAL A 73 2.75 -2.28 -20.94
CA VAL A 73 3.07 -3.23 -22.00
C VAL A 73 3.93 -2.50 -23.03
N PRO A 74 5.19 -2.90 -23.27
CA PRO A 74 5.96 -2.29 -24.33
C PRO A 74 5.27 -2.66 -25.64
N SER A 75 4.65 -1.69 -26.30
CA SER A 75 4.02 -1.86 -27.61
C SER A 75 5.03 -2.16 -28.74
N ARG A 76 6.30 -2.42 -28.41
CA ARG A 76 7.38 -2.77 -29.35
C ARG A 76 7.42 -4.25 -29.75
N GLU A 77 6.44 -5.05 -29.33
CA GLU A 77 6.29 -6.46 -29.75
C GLU A 77 5.08 -6.66 -30.69
N MET A 78 4.49 -5.57 -31.20
CA MET A 78 3.40 -5.59 -32.20
C MET A 78 3.90 -5.46 -33.64
N ASP A 79 5.20 -5.60 -33.86
CA ASP A 79 5.84 -5.66 -35.18
C ASP A 79 6.28 -7.11 -35.48
N PHE A 80 5.32 -8.02 -35.68
CA PHE A 80 5.54 -9.31 -36.34
C PHE A 80 4.72 -9.38 -37.63
#